data_AF-A0A7L3AXG2-F1
#
_entry.id   AF-A0A7L3AXG2-F1
#
_cell.length_a   1.000
_cell.length_b   1.000
_cell.length_c   1.000
_cell.angle_alpha   90.00
_cell.angle_beta   90.00
_cell.angle_gamma   90.00
#
_symmetry.space_group_name_H-M   'P 1'
#
loop_
_entity.id
_entity.type
_entity.pdbx_description
1 polymer ?
#
loop_
_entity_poly.entity_id
_entity_poly.type
_entity_poly.pdbx_seq_one_letter_code
_entity_poly.pdbx_strand_id
1 'polypeptide(L)'
;KGKRLKQAKEEAIAEIDHYRLQREKEFRNKQTNVMGSQGNLSAKVEEQTTEAVRNLTSSYHKNMESMMKKLLSAICDINPEVHPNFRHAV
;
A
#
# COMPACT_ATOMS: atom_id res chain seq x y z
N LYS A 1 40.92 -37.35 -37.85
CA LYS A 1 39.86 -37.50 -36.81
C LYS A 1 40.02 -36.50 -35.65
N GLY A 2 41.22 -36.27 -35.10
CA GLY A 2 41.43 -35.33 -33.97
C GLY A 2 41.09 -33.85 -34.20
N LYS A 3 41.29 -33.29 -35.41
CA LYS A 3 40.94 -31.89 -35.71
C LYS A 3 39.45 -31.58 -35.55
N ARG A 4 38.57 -32.48 -36.03
CA ARG A 4 37.11 -32.32 -35.90
C ARG A 4 36.65 -32.41 -34.43
N LEU A 5 37.31 -33.24 -33.62
CA LEU A 5 37.01 -33.36 -32.20
C LEU A 5 37.39 -32.09 -31.43
N LYS A 6 38.55 -31.49 -31.75
CA LYS A 6 38.99 -30.23 -31.16
C LYS A 6 38.05 -29.08 -31.51
N GLN A 7 37.68 -28.97 -32.79
CA GLN A 7 36.74 -27.98 -33.28
C GLN A 7 35.36 -28.12 -32.60
N ALA A 8 34.81 -29.32 -32.53
CA ALA A 8 33.52 -29.56 -31.87
C ALA A 8 33.55 -29.17 -30.38
N LYS A 9 34.68 -29.38 -29.69
CA LYS A 9 34.85 -28.95 -28.30
C LYS A 9 34.90 -27.43 -28.16
N GLU A 10 35.62 -26.75 -29.05
CA GLU A 10 35.72 -25.28 -29.04
C GLU A 10 34.36 -24.63 -29.36
N GLU A 11 33.63 -25.16 -30.35
CA GLU A 11 32.28 -24.72 -30.70
C GLU A 11 31.29 -24.91 -29.54
N ALA A 12 31.32 -26.08 -28.87
CA ALA A 12 30.47 -26.33 -27.71
C ALA A 12 30.78 -25.38 -26.53
N ILE A 13 32.06 -25.05 -26.29
CA ILE A 13 32.45 -24.09 -25.24
C ILE A 13 31.94 -22.69 -25.60
N ALA A 14 32.10 -22.27 -26.85
CA ALA A 14 31.62 -20.97 -27.32
C ALA A 14 30.09 -20.84 -27.19
N GLU A 15 29.35 -21.91 -27.49
CA GLU A 15 27.89 -21.94 -27.37
C GLU A 15 27.43 -21.91 -25.91
N ILE A 16 28.13 -22.63 -25.01
CA ILE A 16 27.88 -22.57 -23.56
C ILE A 16 28.10 -21.16 -23.03
N ASP A 17 29.21 -20.51 -23.40
CA ASP A 17 29.51 -19.14 -22.94
C ASP A 17 28.51 -18.12 -23.49
N HIS A 18 28.11 -18.26 -24.76
CA HIS A 18 27.08 -17.43 -25.35
C HIS A 18 25.74 -17.58 -24.62
N TYR A 19 25.31 -18.82 -24.36
CA TYR A 19 24.08 -19.08 -23.61
C TYR A 19 24.16 -18.50 -22.19
N ARG A 20 25.29 -18.66 -21.50
CA ARG A 20 25.50 -18.08 -20.16
C ARG A 20 25.36 -16.55 -20.19
N LEU A 21 26.00 -15.88 -21.15
CA LEU A 21 25.91 -14.42 -21.30
C LEU A 21 24.48 -13.96 -21.60
N GLN A 22 23.76 -14.70 -22.45
CA GLN A 22 22.36 -14.40 -22.75
C GLN A 22 21.48 -14.53 -21.52
N ARG A 23 21.62 -15.62 -20.75
CA ARG A 23 20.85 -15.85 -19.52
C ARG A 23 21.14 -14.81 -18.44
N GLU A 24 22.41 -14.43 -18.30
CA GLU A 24 22.82 -13.38 -17.38
C GLU A 24 22.22 -12.02 -17.77
N LYS A 25 22.19 -11.69 -19.07
CA LYS A 25 21.55 -10.47 -19.58
C LYS A 25 20.03 -10.49 -19.33
N GLU A 26 19.37 -11.60 -19.61
CA GLU A 26 17.93 -11.77 -19.33
C GLU A 26 17.62 -11.62 -17.84
N PHE A 27 18.46 -12.20 -16.98
CA PHE A 27 18.31 -12.10 -15.53
C PHE A 27 18.44 -10.66 -15.06
N ARG A 28 19.50 -9.95 -15.46
CA ARG A 28 19.70 -8.53 -15.10
C ARG A 28 18.54 -7.66 -15.59
N ASN A 29 18.08 -7.86 -16.82
CA ASN A 29 16.93 -7.11 -17.35
C ASN A 29 15.66 -7.34 -16.53
N LYS A 30 15.37 -8.59 -16.14
CA LYS A 30 14.23 -8.91 -15.27
C LYS A 30 14.39 -8.26 -13.90
N GLN A 31 15.58 -8.33 -13.32
CA GLN A 31 15.87 -7.73 -12.01
C GLN A 31 15.63 -6.21 -12.03
N THR A 32 16.17 -5.50 -13.02
CA THR A 32 15.97 -4.05 -13.18
C THR A 32 14.49 -3.70 -13.36
N ASN A 33 13.75 -4.46 -14.18
CA ASN A 33 12.33 -4.23 -14.40
C ASN A 33 11.51 -4.44 -13.12
N VAL A 34 11.78 -5.51 -12.37
CA VAL A 34 11.10 -5.78 -11.10
C VAL A 34 11.41 -4.70 -10.08
N MET A 35 12.68 -4.33 -9.90
CA MET A 35 13.06 -3.27 -8.95
C MET A 35 12.45 -1.91 -9.31
N GLY A 36 12.43 -1.55 -10.60
CA GLY A 36 11.76 -0.34 -11.07
C GLY A 36 10.24 -0.36 -10.82
N SER A 37 9.59 -1.51 -11.04
CA SER A 37 8.15 -1.66 -10.79
C SER A 37 7.78 -1.57 -9.30
N GLN A 38 8.64 -2.08 -8.41
CA GLN A 38 8.43 -2.01 -6.96
C GLN A 38 8.52 -0.57 -6.44
N GLY A 39 9.47 0.22 -6.94
CA GLY A 39 9.58 1.65 -6.60
C GLY A 39 8.33 2.44 -6.99
N ASN A 40 7.82 2.22 -8.21
CA ASN A 40 6.60 2.87 -8.67
C ASN A 40 5.36 2.46 -7.86
N LEU A 41 5.27 1.19 -7.46
CA LEU A 41 4.19 0.71 -6.60
C LEU A 41 4.24 1.38 -5.22
N SER A 42 5.43 1.45 -4.61
CA SER A 42 5.62 2.10 -3.31
C SER A 42 5.23 3.57 -3.35
N ALA A 43 5.67 4.31 -4.37
CA ALA A 43 5.32 5.72 -4.54
C ALA A 43 3.80 5.92 -4.70
N LYS A 44 3.14 5.05 -5.46
CA LYS A 44 1.68 5.10 -5.63
C LYS A 44 0.92 4.80 -4.33
N VAL A 45 1.40 3.84 -3.55
CA VAL A 45 0.80 3.52 -2.23
C VAL A 45 0.96 4.70 -1.28
N GLU A 46 2.13 5.34 -1.26
CA GLU A 46 2.37 6.52 -0.45
C GLU A 46 1.46 7.68 -0.86
N GLU A 47 1.36 7.98 -2.15
CA GLU A 47 0.48 9.01 -2.69
C GLU A 47 -0.99 8.79 -2.27
N GLN A 48 -1.51 7.57 -2.46
CA GLN A 48 -2.88 7.22 -2.06
C GLN A 48 -3.09 7.33 -0.55
N THR A 49 -2.09 6.97 0.25
CA THR A 49 -2.15 7.07 1.71
C THR A 49 -2.19 8.53 2.14
N THR A 50 -1.32 9.38 1.58
CA THR A 50 -1.31 10.81 1.85
C THR A 50 -2.63 11.46 1.45
N GLU A 51 -3.19 11.09 0.30
CA GLU A 51 -4.50 11.59 -0.14
C GLU A 51 -5.62 11.18 0.83
N ALA A 52 -5.65 9.91 1.25
CA ALA A 52 -6.64 9.41 2.20
C ALA A 52 -6.57 10.16 3.54
N VAL A 53 -5.36 10.37 4.08
CA VAL A 53 -5.15 11.14 5.32
C VAL A 53 -5.62 12.59 5.16
N ARG A 54 -5.31 13.22 4.02
CA ARG A 54 -5.75 14.59 3.73
C ARG A 54 -7.27 14.70 3.67
N ASN A 55 -7.93 13.75 3.02
CA ASN A 55 -9.39 13.70 2.90
C ASN A 55 -10.05 13.48 4.27
N LEU A 56 -9.52 12.56 5.08
CA LEU A 56 -9.98 12.33 6.44
C LEU A 56 -9.84 13.58 7.30
N THR A 57 -8.67 14.21 7.27
CA THR A 57 -8.40 15.44 8.02
C THR A 57 -9.33 16.57 7.58
N SER A 58 -9.56 16.74 6.27
CA SER A 58 -10.49 17.74 5.76
C SER A 58 -11.93 17.47 6.23
N SER A 59 -12.38 16.22 6.16
CA SER A 59 -13.70 15.81 6.62
C SER A 59 -13.87 16.06 8.12
N TYR A 60 -12.88 15.72 8.93
CA TYR A 60 -12.88 16.00 10.36
C TYR A 60 -13.10 17.49 10.65
N HIS A 61 -12.26 18.37 10.08
CA HIS A 61 -12.35 19.81 10.32
C HIS A 61 -13.67 20.41 9.86
N LYS A 62 -14.23 19.95 8.73
CA LYS A 62 -15.54 20.39 8.23
C LYS A 62 -16.67 20.05 9.21
N ASN A 63 -16.60 18.90 9.87
CA ASN A 63 -17.69 18.40 10.71
C ASN A 63 -17.51 18.71 12.20
N MET A 64 -16.29 19.02 12.65
CA MET A 64 -15.91 19.19 14.05
C MET A 64 -16.85 20.15 14.80
N GLU A 65 -17.05 21.37 14.28
CA GLU A 65 -17.88 22.40 14.93
C GLU A 65 -19.34 21.97 15.10
N SER A 66 -19.92 21.38 14.05
CA SER A 66 -21.32 20.90 14.11
C SER A 66 -21.48 19.78 15.12
N MET A 67 -20.52 18.85 15.16
CA MET A 67 -20.52 17.72 16.09
C MET A 67 -20.36 18.19 17.54
N MET A 68 -19.41 19.10 17.79
CA MET A 68 -19.19 19.69 19.12
C MET A 68 -20.42 20.44 19.62
N LYS A 69 -21.04 21.26 18.76
CA LYS A 69 -22.28 21.97 19.14
C LYS A 69 -23.40 21.02 19.53
N LYS A 70 -23.59 19.93 18.78
CA LYS A 70 -24.61 18.90 19.10
C LYS A 70 -24.30 18.21 20.43
N LEU A 71 -23.04 17.84 20.64
CA LEU A 71 -22.60 17.17 21.87
C LEU A 71 -22.84 18.06 23.09
N LEU A 72 -22.39 19.32 23.03
CA LEU A 72 -22.57 20.27 24.12
C LEU A 72 -24.05 20.58 24.37
N SER A 73 -24.84 20.74 23.31
CA SER A 73 -26.29 20.94 23.44
C SER A 73 -26.97 19.78 24.15
N ALA A 74 -26.60 18.54 23.83
CA ALA A 74 -27.18 17.35 24.48
C ALA A 74 -26.75 17.22 25.95
N ILE A 75 -25.50 17.59 26.27
CA ILE A 75 -25.01 17.56 27.66
C ILE A 75 -25.69 18.63 28.52
N CYS A 76 -25.96 19.80 27.95
CA CYS A 76 -26.59 20.90 28.67
C CYS A 76 -28.12 20.80 28.73
N ASP A 77 -28.75 19.94 27.94
CA ASP A 77 -30.19 19.71 27.93
C ASP A 77 -30.61 18.78 29.09
N ILE A 78 -30.64 19.35 30.29
CA ILE A 78 -31.03 18.61 31.49
C ILE A 78 -32.56 18.51 31.52
N ASN A 79 -33.07 17.30 31.25
CA ASN A 79 -34.48 16.95 31.38
C ASN A 79 -34.70 16.05 32.61
N PRO A 80 -34.95 16.62 33.81
CA PRO A 80 -35.18 15.83 35.01
C PRO A 80 -36.55 15.16 34.93
N GLU A 81 -36.54 13.83 34.93
CA GLU A 81 -37.76 13.03 34.94
C GLU A 81 -37.93 12.34 36.30
N VAL A 82 -39.17 12.39 36.80
CA VAL A 82 -39.56 11.58 37.95
C VAL A 82 -39.72 10.14 37.49
N HIS A 83 -39.13 9.20 38.24
CA HIS A 83 -39.23 7.78 37.89
C HIS A 83 -40.71 7.36 37.74
N PRO A 84 -41.09 6.60 36.70
CA PRO A 84 -42.50 6.28 36.41
C PRO A 84 -43.28 5.64 37.56
N ASN A 85 -42.58 4.96 38.48
CA ASN A 85 -43.18 4.32 39.65
C ASN A 85 -43.29 5.22 40.89
N PHE A 86 -42.93 6.50 40.80
CA PHE A 86 -43.06 7.41 41.92
C PHE A 86 -44.54 7.55 42.31
N ARG A 87 -44.83 7.30 43.59
CA ARG A 87 -46.16 7.49 44.18
C ARG A 87 -46.04 8.54 45.27
N HIS A 88 -46.86 9.58 45.18
CA HIS A 88 -47.03 10.51 46.29
C HIS A 88 -47.59 9.74 47.50
N ALA A 89 -46.97 9.89 48.66
CA ALA A 89 -47.57 9.44 49.91
C ALA A 89 -48.82 10.28 50.17
N VAL A 90 -49.96 9.61 50.33
CA VAL A 90 -51.23 10.19 50.79
C VAL A 90 -51.30 10.02 52.30
#